data_AF-A0A1L5NQW2-F1
#
_entry.id   AF-A0A1L5NQW2-F1
#
_cell.length_a   1.000
_cell.length_b   1.000
_cell.length_c   1.000
_cell.angle_alpha   90.00
_cell.angle_beta   90.00
_cell.angle_gamma   90.00
#
_symmetry.space_group_name_H-M   'P 1'
#
loop_
_entity.id
_entity.type
_entity.pdbx_description
1 polymer ?
#
loop_
_entity_poly.entity_id
_entity_poly.type
_entity_poly.pdbx_seq_one_letter_code
_entity_poly.pdbx_strand_id
1 'polypeptide(L)'
;METLTTAQAAFVLGEPLESFKKVVERSPVKPHLVTRGGRRIRQFGTAELVFLHAYDELKQAFTPKTQSELYNALRTTLQGRHEKVVVFGNHRYDISSHVRDVAKKVKELDRLNAHIDSSGKEAFIRGTKIEAHRIAALLDAGVSVRQVQQDYPSLAESQIIAAKIYAEANPKAGRPYPKKTAKAAMREADLSALDDLD
;
A
#
# COMPACT_ATOMS: atom_id res chain seq x y z
N MET A 1 -9.83 -4.88 15.01
CA MET A 1 -9.06 -3.79 14.39
C MET A 1 -8.60 -4.28 13.04
N GLU A 2 -8.88 -3.53 11.97
CA GLU A 2 -8.38 -3.87 10.64
C GLU A 2 -6.86 -3.83 10.64
N THR A 3 -6.25 -4.85 10.06
CA THR A 3 -4.81 -4.96 9.89
C THR A 3 -4.47 -4.75 8.42
N LEU A 4 -3.42 -3.98 8.15
CA LEU A 4 -3.02 -3.62 6.79
C LEU A 4 -1.94 -4.57 6.27
N THR A 5 -2.00 -4.91 4.99
CA THR A 5 -0.90 -5.61 4.30
C THR A 5 0.34 -4.72 4.17
N THR A 6 1.49 -5.30 3.81
CA THR A 6 2.74 -4.53 3.59
C THR A 6 2.56 -3.36 2.61
N ALA A 7 1.85 -3.56 1.48
CA ALA A 7 1.64 -2.51 0.50
C ALA A 7 0.73 -1.39 1.02
N GLN A 8 -0.35 -1.76 1.71
CA GLN A 8 -1.24 -0.80 2.36
C GLN A 8 -0.52 -0.01 3.46
N ALA A 9 0.31 -0.67 4.26
CA ALA A 9 1.12 -0.02 5.28
C ALA A 9 2.14 0.96 4.66
N ALA A 10 2.82 0.57 3.58
CA ALA A 10 3.72 1.46 2.84
C ALA A 10 2.99 2.71 2.34
N PHE A 11 1.80 2.54 1.73
CA PHE A 11 0.95 3.67 1.32
C PHE A 11 0.58 4.57 2.51
N VAL A 12 0.15 3.98 3.64
CA VAL A 12 -0.26 4.76 4.82
C VAL A 12 0.89 5.57 5.39
N LEU A 13 2.12 5.06 5.34
CA LEU A 13 3.31 5.78 5.80
C LEU A 13 3.90 6.73 4.74
N GLY A 14 3.35 6.74 3.52
CA GLY A 14 3.88 7.56 2.43
C GLY A 14 5.24 7.09 1.90
N GLU A 15 5.58 5.82 2.13
CA GLU A 15 6.89 5.24 1.79
C GLU A 15 6.80 4.39 0.52
N PRO A 16 7.81 4.44 -0.37
CA PRO A 16 7.95 3.45 -1.43
C PRO A 16 8.00 2.04 -0.84
N LEU A 17 7.33 1.07 -1.48
CA LEU A 17 7.18 -0.30 -0.96
C LEU A 17 8.53 -0.96 -0.59
N GLU A 18 9.57 -0.79 -1.41
CA GLU A 18 10.89 -1.36 -1.14
C GLU A 18 11.62 -0.66 0.01
N SER A 19 11.45 0.65 0.15
CA SER A 19 11.97 1.41 1.30
C SER A 19 11.27 0.96 2.58
N PHE A 20 9.95 0.84 2.55
CA PHE A 20 9.15 0.37 3.67
C PHE A 20 9.58 -1.04 4.15
N LYS A 21 9.79 -1.98 3.23
CA LYS A 21 10.28 -3.34 3.58
C LYS A 21 11.59 -3.30 4.35
N LYS A 22 12.55 -2.47 3.90
CA LYS A 22 13.85 -2.29 4.57
C LYS A 22 13.70 -1.65 5.95
N VAL A 23 12.78 -0.69 6.09
CA VAL A 23 12.47 -0.07 7.39
C VAL A 23 11.92 -1.12 8.36
N VAL A 24 10.95 -1.92 7.92
CA VAL A 24 10.38 -3.00 8.75
C VAL A 24 11.45 -3.99 9.21
N GLU A 25 12.35 -4.41 8.32
CA GLU A 25 13.44 -5.35 8.65
C GLU A 25 14.44 -4.81 9.67
N ARG A 26 14.67 -3.49 9.70
CA ARG A 26 15.61 -2.84 10.63
C ARG A 26 14.96 -2.43 11.95
N SER A 27 13.64 -2.37 11.98
CA SER A 27 12.86 -1.99 13.15
C SER A 27 12.62 -3.17 14.11
N PRO A 28 12.30 -2.90 15.39
CA PRO A 28 11.84 -3.93 16.33
C PRO A 28 10.42 -4.47 16.04
N VAL A 29 9.75 -3.96 15.00
CA VAL A 29 8.36 -4.30 14.71
C VAL A 29 8.21 -5.76 14.30
N LYS A 30 7.24 -6.43 14.91
CA LYS A 30 6.88 -7.82 14.61
C LYS A 30 5.49 -7.87 13.98
N PRO A 31 5.38 -7.82 12.64
CA PRO A 31 4.09 -7.89 11.97
C PRO A 31 3.42 -9.25 12.19
N HIS A 32 2.10 -9.24 12.25
CA HIS A 32 1.31 -10.46 12.33
C HIS A 32 1.37 -11.20 10.99
N LEU A 33 1.53 -12.52 11.03
CA LEU A 33 1.56 -13.35 9.82
C LEU A 33 0.24 -14.10 9.70
N VAL A 34 -0.48 -13.86 8.60
CA VAL A 34 -1.74 -14.54 8.29
C VAL A 34 -1.62 -15.32 6.99
N THR A 35 -2.34 -16.43 6.88
CA THR A 35 -2.41 -17.21 5.64
C THR A 35 -3.61 -16.76 4.82
N ARG A 36 -3.39 -16.31 3.59
CA ARG A 36 -4.45 -15.96 2.63
C ARG A 36 -4.14 -16.57 1.27
N GLY A 37 -5.05 -17.38 0.74
CA GLY A 37 -4.86 -18.08 -0.53
C GLY A 37 -3.58 -18.94 -0.58
N GLY A 38 -3.24 -19.61 0.53
CA GLY A 38 -2.03 -20.43 0.65
C GLY A 38 -0.72 -19.67 0.83
N ARG A 39 -0.73 -18.33 0.82
CA ARG A 39 0.46 -17.49 1.03
C ARG A 39 0.45 -16.87 2.41
N ARG A 40 1.63 -16.75 3.04
CA ARG A 40 1.81 -16.00 4.29
C ARG A 40 1.98 -14.53 3.98
N ILE A 41 1.11 -13.71 4.54
CA ILE A 41 1.08 -12.25 4.35
C ILE A 41 1.35 -11.57 5.69
N ARG A 42 2.22 -10.55 5.68
CA ARG A 42 2.48 -9.68 6.82
C ARG A 42 1.34 -8.68 6.98
N GLN A 43 0.91 -8.50 8.22
CA GLN A 43 -0.18 -7.63 8.62
C GLN A 43 0.26 -6.70 9.76
N PHE A 44 -0.08 -5.43 9.63
CA PHE A 44 0.33 -4.34 10.51
C PHE A 44 -0.92 -3.71 11.13
N GLY A 45 -0.96 -3.61 12.46
CA GLY A 45 -2.00 -2.89 13.19
C GLY A 45 -1.59 -1.46 13.49
N THR A 46 -2.43 -0.74 14.22
CA THR A 46 -2.20 0.67 14.59
C THR A 46 -0.89 0.87 15.33
N ALA A 47 -0.54 0.00 16.28
CA ALA A 47 0.72 0.12 17.02
C ALA A 47 1.94 -0.02 16.09
N GLU A 48 1.92 -0.97 15.16
CA GLU A 48 3.00 -1.10 14.18
C GLU A 48 3.12 0.14 13.29
N LEU A 49 2.00 0.64 12.77
CA LEU A 49 2.00 1.81 11.88
C LEU A 49 2.49 3.07 12.61
N VAL A 50 2.02 3.31 13.84
CA VAL A 50 2.46 4.46 14.65
C VAL A 50 3.94 4.38 14.98
N PHE A 51 4.44 3.19 15.35
CA PHE A 51 5.87 3.01 15.59
C PHE A 51 6.69 3.27 14.33
N LEU A 52 6.26 2.73 13.19
CA LEU A 52 6.99 2.87 11.92
C LEU A 52 6.97 4.30 11.40
N HIS A 53 5.86 5.04 11.60
CA HIS A 53 5.79 6.48 11.30
C HIS A 53 6.80 7.29 12.13
N ALA A 54 7.06 6.88 13.37
CA ALA A 54 8.03 7.51 14.25
C ALA A 54 9.47 7.00 14.04
N TYR A 55 9.71 6.02 13.17
CA TYR A 55 10.94 5.24 13.25
C TYR A 55 12.21 6.05 13.01
N ASP A 56 12.19 7.03 12.10
CA ASP A 56 13.37 7.84 11.79
C ASP A 56 13.78 8.75 12.96
N GLU A 57 12.82 9.35 13.67
CA GLU A 57 13.12 10.12 14.88
C GLU A 57 13.58 9.23 16.03
N LEU A 58 12.94 8.06 16.21
CA LEU A 58 13.30 7.09 17.24
C LEU A 58 14.70 6.51 17.01
N LYS A 59 15.10 6.30 15.75
CA LYS A 59 16.43 5.81 15.39
C LYS A 59 17.54 6.79 15.76
N GLN A 60 17.26 8.09 15.72
CA GLN A 60 18.23 9.12 16.09
C GLN A 60 18.27 9.33 17.61
N ALA A 61 17.12 9.25 18.28
CA ALA A 61 17.01 9.56 19.70
C ALA A 61 17.27 8.38 20.64
N PHE A 62 17.02 7.14 20.20
CA PHE A 62 16.97 5.98 21.08
C PHE A 62 17.84 4.82 20.62
N THR A 63 18.38 4.10 21.62
CA THR A 63 19.07 2.83 21.39
C THR A 63 18.10 1.75 20.90
N PRO A 64 18.57 0.68 20.21
CA PRO A 64 17.70 -0.43 19.78
C PRO A 64 16.91 -1.09 20.92
N LYS A 65 17.49 -1.13 22.13
CA LYS A 65 16.82 -1.63 23.33
C LYS A 65 15.64 -0.74 23.70
N THR A 66 15.87 0.57 23.80
CA THR A 66 14.86 1.59 24.12
C THR A 66 13.75 1.63 23.05
N GLN A 67 14.09 1.47 21.77
CA GLN A 67 13.12 1.33 20.69
C GLN A 67 12.22 0.11 20.88
N SER A 68 12.79 -1.03 21.30
CA SER A 68 12.04 -2.26 21.56
C SER A 68 11.11 -2.11 22.79
N GLU A 69 11.57 -1.42 23.83
CA GLU A 69 10.76 -1.09 25.01
C GLU A 69 9.58 -0.19 24.65
N LEU A 70 9.80 0.86 23.86
CA LEU A 70 8.73 1.72 23.35
C LEU A 70 7.73 0.91 22.49
N TYR A 71 8.20 0.08 21.56
CA TYR A 71 7.32 -0.72 20.72
C TYR A 71 6.41 -1.65 21.56
N ASN A 72 6.97 -2.31 22.58
CA ASN A 72 6.20 -3.17 23.47
C ASN A 72 5.17 -2.37 24.28
N ALA A 73 5.56 -1.22 24.83
CA ALA A 73 4.64 -0.34 25.55
C ALA A 73 3.52 0.18 24.64
N LEU A 74 3.84 0.57 23.41
CA LEU A 74 2.89 1.04 22.40
C LEU A 74 1.83 -0.01 22.07
N ARG A 75 2.24 -1.29 21.91
CA ARG A 75 1.32 -2.40 21.67
C ARG A 75 0.29 -2.58 22.79
N THR A 76 0.62 -2.26 24.03
CA THR A 76 -0.30 -2.32 25.16
C THR A 76 -1.15 -1.05 25.25
N THR A 77 -0.53 0.12 25.07
CA THR A 77 -1.19 1.42 25.16
C THR A 77 -2.29 1.60 24.10
N LEU A 78 -2.05 1.18 22.87
CA LEU A 78 -2.99 1.35 21.75
C LEU A 78 -4.03 0.23 21.61
N GLN A 79 -4.14 -0.70 22.56
CA GLN A 79 -5.22 -1.69 22.62
C GLN A 79 -6.54 -1.06 23.07
N GLY A 80 -7.16 -0.27 22.19
CA GLY A 80 -8.50 0.28 22.38
C GLY A 80 -8.59 1.54 23.22
N ARG A 81 -7.46 2.23 23.46
CA ARG A 81 -7.42 3.49 24.23
C ARG A 81 -7.00 4.66 23.33
N HIS A 82 -7.52 5.85 23.64
CA HIS A 82 -7.12 7.11 23.01
C HIS A 82 -5.97 7.78 23.77
N GLU A 83 -4.92 7.01 24.03
CA GLU A 83 -3.75 7.52 24.73
C GLU A 83 -2.87 8.34 23.79
N LYS A 84 -2.39 9.46 24.32
CA LYS A 84 -1.55 10.41 23.60
C LYS A 84 -0.07 10.25 23.91
N VAL A 85 0.24 9.66 25.07
CA VAL A 85 1.60 9.52 25.56
C VAL A 85 1.84 8.08 25.96
N VAL A 86 2.95 7.52 25.50
CA VAL A 86 3.44 6.21 25.94
C VAL A 86 4.52 6.41 26.98
N VAL A 87 4.38 5.71 28.11
CA VAL A 87 5.37 5.70 29.19
C VAL A 87 6.06 4.34 29.19
N PHE A 88 7.39 4.34 29.21
CA PHE A 88 8.21 3.12 29.18
C PHE A 88 9.57 3.40 29.84
N GLY A 89 9.97 2.55 30.79
CA GLY A 89 11.13 2.84 31.64
C GLY A 89 11.00 4.23 32.28
N ASN A 90 12.01 5.08 32.11
CA ASN A 90 12.03 6.47 32.57
C ASN A 90 11.68 7.47 31.45
N HIS A 91 11.17 7.00 30.32
CA HIS A 91 10.84 7.80 29.16
C HIS A 91 9.34 8.06 29.03
N ARG A 92 9.02 9.22 28.47
CA ARG A 92 7.67 9.59 28.03
C ARG A 92 7.78 10.03 26.58
N TYR A 93 6.91 9.52 25.74
CA TYR A 93 6.93 9.80 24.31
C TYR A 93 5.51 10.12 23.82
N ASP A 94 5.34 11.29 23.21
CA ASP A 94 4.06 11.74 22.66
C ASP A 94 3.83 11.11 21.28
N ILE A 95 2.74 10.36 21.14
CA ILE A 95 2.36 9.66 19.91
C ILE A 95 1.21 10.36 19.17
N SER A 96 0.74 11.51 19.68
CA SER A 96 -0.50 12.15 19.21
C SER A 96 -0.46 12.54 17.73
N SER A 97 0.66 13.09 17.26
CA SER A 97 0.88 13.43 15.85
C SER A 97 0.85 12.18 14.99
N HIS A 98 1.68 11.17 15.33
CA HIS A 98 1.77 9.91 14.62
C HIS A 98 0.43 9.18 14.52
N VAL A 99 -0.32 9.09 15.62
CA VAL A 99 -1.66 8.49 15.64
C VAL A 99 -2.61 9.23 14.70
N ARG A 100 -2.59 10.57 14.73
CA ARG A 100 -3.45 11.40 13.89
C ARG A 100 -3.12 11.25 12.40
N ASP A 101 -1.85 11.28 12.06
CA ASP A 101 -1.39 11.22 10.68
C ASP A 101 -1.61 9.83 10.07
N VAL A 102 -1.30 8.77 10.82
CA VAL A 102 -1.65 7.39 10.45
C VAL A 102 -3.16 7.26 10.27
N ALA A 103 -3.98 7.73 11.21
CA ALA A 103 -5.44 7.62 11.10
C ALA A 103 -6.00 8.39 9.89
N LYS A 104 -5.44 9.55 9.55
CA LYS A 104 -5.80 10.31 8.35
C LYS A 104 -5.49 9.51 7.08
N LYS A 105 -4.31 8.92 7.01
CA LYS A 105 -3.86 8.13 5.86
C LYS A 105 -4.60 6.80 5.71
N VAL A 106 -4.98 6.16 6.82
CA VAL A 106 -5.86 4.98 6.79
C VAL A 106 -7.22 5.35 6.18
N LYS A 107 -7.85 6.46 6.62
CA LYS A 107 -9.12 6.92 6.02
C LYS A 107 -9.00 7.24 4.52
N GLU A 108 -7.85 7.75 4.10
CA GLU A 108 -7.55 7.97 2.68
C GLU A 108 -7.48 6.65 1.91
N LEU A 109 -6.77 5.66 2.47
CA LEU A 109 -6.71 4.31 1.91
C LEU A 109 -8.10 3.66 1.81
N ASP A 110 -8.95 3.81 2.83
CA ASP A 110 -10.31 3.25 2.82
C ASP A 110 -11.17 3.86 1.70
N ARG A 111 -11.06 5.18 1.50
CA ARG A 111 -11.74 5.88 0.40
C ARG A 111 -11.27 5.38 -0.96
N LEU A 112 -9.97 5.13 -1.12
CA LEU A 112 -9.42 4.56 -2.36
C LEU A 112 -9.91 3.13 -2.57
N ASN A 113 -9.85 2.29 -1.54
CA ASN A 113 -10.32 0.89 -1.62
C ASN A 113 -11.82 0.80 -1.95
N ALA A 114 -12.64 1.78 -1.58
CA ALA A 114 -14.05 1.83 -1.94
C ALA A 114 -14.30 1.90 -3.46
N HIS A 115 -13.29 2.31 -4.26
CA HIS A 115 -13.34 2.26 -5.72
C HIS A 115 -13.15 0.85 -6.29
N ILE A 116 -12.78 -0.15 -5.49
CA ILE A 116 -12.54 -1.51 -5.95
C ILE A 116 -13.67 -2.42 -5.46
N ASP A 117 -14.27 -3.17 -6.38
CA ASP A 117 -15.16 -4.28 -6.07
C ASP A 117 -14.37 -5.59 -6.15
N SER A 118 -14.10 -6.17 -4.98
CA SER A 118 -13.39 -7.45 -4.82
C SER A 118 -14.31 -8.56 -4.30
N SER A 119 -15.62 -8.45 -4.49
CA SER A 119 -16.59 -9.46 -4.03
C SER A 119 -16.57 -10.75 -4.87
N GLY A 120 -16.11 -10.67 -6.11
CA GLY A 120 -15.98 -11.78 -7.05
C GLY A 120 -14.61 -12.45 -7.05
N LYS A 121 -14.41 -13.37 -8.01
CA LYS A 121 -13.09 -14.01 -8.26
C LYS A 121 -12.04 -13.02 -8.77
N GLU A 122 -12.50 -11.99 -9.48
CA GLU A 122 -11.67 -10.91 -10.00
C GLU A 122 -12.05 -9.60 -9.30
N ALA A 123 -11.06 -8.74 -9.08
CA ALA A 123 -11.30 -7.39 -8.58
C ALA A 123 -11.47 -6.41 -9.74
N PHE A 124 -12.63 -5.75 -9.76
CA PHE A 124 -12.98 -4.76 -10.77
C PHE A 124 -12.97 -3.35 -10.17
N ILE A 125 -12.70 -2.36 -11.01
CA ILE A 125 -12.93 -0.96 -10.64
C ILE A 125 -14.44 -0.72 -10.65
N ARG A 126 -14.99 -0.30 -9.52
CA ARG A 126 -16.42 -0.07 -9.30
C ARG A 126 -16.99 0.87 -10.35
N GLY A 127 -18.16 0.50 -10.89
CA GLY A 127 -18.81 1.21 -12.00
C GLY A 127 -18.24 0.87 -13.38
N THR A 128 -17.30 -0.07 -13.47
CA THR A 128 -16.71 -0.51 -14.74
C THR A 128 -16.59 -2.04 -14.79
N LYS A 129 -16.25 -2.57 -15.97
CA LYS A 129 -15.82 -3.98 -16.14
C LYS A 129 -14.29 -4.11 -16.25
N ILE A 130 -13.55 -3.09 -15.83
CA ILE A 130 -12.09 -3.03 -15.98
C ILE A 130 -11.45 -3.63 -14.72
N GLU A 131 -10.54 -4.57 -14.89
CA GLU A 131 -9.86 -5.23 -13.77
C GLU A 131 -8.83 -4.30 -13.11
N ALA A 132 -8.79 -4.29 -11.79
CA ALA A 132 -7.81 -3.52 -11.02
C ALA A 132 -6.38 -3.94 -11.36
N HIS A 133 -6.14 -5.26 -11.46
CA HIS A 133 -4.85 -5.82 -11.82
C HIS A 133 -4.39 -5.45 -13.22
N ARG A 134 -5.31 -5.22 -14.16
CA ARG A 134 -4.98 -4.78 -15.51
C ARG A 134 -4.41 -3.38 -15.49
N ILE A 135 -5.06 -2.46 -14.77
CA ILE A 135 -4.60 -1.08 -14.66
C ILE A 135 -3.26 -1.01 -13.93
N ALA A 136 -3.09 -1.76 -12.85
CA ALA A 136 -1.81 -1.85 -12.16
C ALA A 136 -0.66 -2.31 -13.08
N ALA A 137 -0.89 -3.34 -13.91
CA ALA A 137 0.13 -3.85 -14.84
C ALA A 137 0.56 -2.82 -15.90
N LEU A 138 -0.32 -1.90 -16.30
CA LEU A 138 0.03 -0.80 -17.20
C LEU A 138 0.93 0.22 -16.48
N LEU A 139 0.60 0.58 -15.25
CA LEU A 139 1.41 1.50 -14.45
C LEU A 139 2.80 0.92 -14.16
N ASP A 140 2.88 -0.37 -13.85
CA ASP A 140 4.15 -1.09 -13.64
C ASP A 140 5.00 -1.17 -14.92
N ALA A 141 4.36 -1.11 -16.08
CA ALA A 141 5.03 -1.02 -17.37
C ALA A 141 5.47 0.41 -17.73
N GLY A 142 5.27 1.39 -16.84
CA GLY A 142 5.66 2.78 -17.04
C GLY A 142 4.61 3.64 -17.77
N VAL A 143 3.41 3.12 -18.02
CA VAL A 143 2.32 3.93 -18.58
C VAL A 143 1.89 4.95 -17.52
N SER A 144 1.91 6.24 -17.85
CA SER A 144 1.52 7.29 -16.90
C SER A 144 0.02 7.26 -16.59
N VAL A 145 -0.38 7.76 -15.42
CA VAL A 145 -1.80 7.88 -15.03
C VAL A 145 -2.60 8.64 -16.09
N ARG A 146 -2.03 9.73 -16.62
CA ARG A 146 -2.65 10.52 -17.70
C ARG A 146 -2.87 9.69 -18.96
N GLN A 147 -1.90 8.87 -19.36
CA GLN A 147 -2.03 8.01 -20.54
C GLN A 147 -3.08 6.91 -20.30
N VAL A 148 -3.09 6.29 -19.13
CA VAL A 148 -4.13 5.33 -18.74
C VAL A 148 -5.52 5.97 -18.84
N GLN A 149 -5.68 7.20 -18.34
CA GLN A 149 -6.95 7.91 -18.38
C GLN A 149 -7.40 8.25 -19.83
N GLN A 150 -6.46 8.58 -20.72
CA GLN A 150 -6.78 8.78 -22.15
C GLN A 150 -7.25 7.48 -22.82
N ASP A 151 -6.64 6.35 -22.45
CA ASP A 151 -6.99 5.05 -23.01
C ASP A 151 -8.28 4.48 -22.40
N TYR A 152 -8.54 4.81 -21.13
CA TYR A 152 -9.71 4.42 -20.33
C TYR A 152 -10.46 5.66 -19.80
N PRO A 153 -11.21 6.38 -20.64
CA PRO A 153 -11.84 7.66 -20.27
C PRO A 153 -12.93 7.54 -19.21
N SER A 154 -13.42 6.32 -18.93
CA SER A 154 -14.36 6.05 -17.84
C SER A 154 -13.69 5.99 -16.46
N LEU A 155 -12.36 6.04 -16.38
CA LEU A 155 -11.62 5.97 -15.13
C LEU A 155 -11.22 7.36 -14.64
N ALA A 156 -11.49 7.63 -13.37
CA ALA A 156 -10.92 8.75 -12.64
C ALA A 156 -9.50 8.41 -12.14
N GLU A 157 -8.68 9.43 -11.91
CA GLU A 157 -7.34 9.29 -11.35
C GLU A 157 -7.34 8.51 -10.02
N SER A 158 -8.30 8.80 -9.12
CA SER A 158 -8.42 8.09 -7.84
C SER A 158 -8.69 6.59 -8.01
N GLN A 159 -9.42 6.19 -9.06
CA GLN A 159 -9.68 4.78 -9.38
C GLN A 159 -8.43 4.09 -9.94
N ILE A 160 -7.62 4.81 -10.74
CA ILE A 160 -6.35 4.31 -11.27
C ILE A 160 -5.35 4.08 -10.13
N ILE A 161 -5.24 5.04 -9.20
CA ILE A 161 -4.38 4.92 -8.01
C ILE A 161 -4.87 3.78 -7.10
N ALA A 162 -6.17 3.69 -6.86
CA ALA A 162 -6.76 2.61 -6.07
C ALA A 162 -6.45 1.22 -6.65
N ALA A 163 -6.50 1.08 -7.97
CA ALA A 163 -6.18 -0.17 -8.65
C ALA A 163 -4.73 -0.60 -8.41
N LYS A 164 -3.78 0.33 -8.43
CA LYS A 164 -2.36 0.06 -8.13
C LYS A 164 -2.18 -0.44 -6.70
N ILE A 165 -2.69 0.31 -5.72
CA ILE A 165 -2.56 -0.01 -4.30
C ILE A 165 -3.21 -1.37 -4.01
N TYR A 166 -4.40 -1.61 -4.57
CA TYR A 166 -5.09 -2.88 -4.42
C TYR A 166 -4.27 -4.05 -4.99
N ALA A 167 -3.68 -3.90 -6.18
CA ALA A 167 -2.92 -4.97 -6.82
C ALA A 167 -1.63 -5.31 -6.07
N GLU A 168 -0.92 -4.31 -5.55
CA GLU A 168 0.25 -4.51 -4.69
C GLU A 168 -0.11 -5.21 -3.37
N ALA A 169 -1.27 -4.88 -2.80
CA ALA A 169 -1.80 -5.49 -1.58
C ALA A 169 -2.35 -6.91 -1.79
N ASN A 170 -2.79 -7.22 -3.01
CA ASN A 170 -3.42 -8.49 -3.36
C ASN A 170 -2.75 -9.14 -4.60
N PRO A 171 -1.44 -9.48 -4.57
CA PRO A 171 -0.75 -9.96 -5.77
C PRO A 171 -1.42 -11.19 -6.38
N LYS A 172 -1.84 -11.07 -7.64
CA LYS A 172 -2.53 -12.15 -8.35
C LYS A 172 -1.58 -13.32 -8.66
N ALA A 173 -2.11 -14.54 -8.60
CA ALA A 173 -1.40 -15.73 -9.07
C ALA A 173 -1.76 -16.03 -10.54
N GLY A 174 -0.79 -16.50 -11.33
CA GLY A 174 -1.01 -16.92 -12.72
C GLY A 174 -0.44 -15.98 -13.77
N ARG A 175 -1.01 -16.02 -14.99
CA ARG A 175 -0.47 -15.30 -16.16
C ARG A 175 -0.50 -13.78 -15.92
N PRO A 176 0.60 -13.06 -16.22
CA PRO A 176 0.64 -11.61 -16.09
C PRO A 176 -0.35 -10.93 -17.04
N TYR A 177 -0.88 -9.79 -16.62
CA TYR A 177 -1.72 -8.95 -17.45
C TYR A 177 -0.90 -8.28 -18.58
N PRO A 178 -1.54 -7.91 -19.70
CA PRO A 178 -0.89 -7.13 -20.73
C PRO A 178 -0.29 -5.84 -20.19
N LYS A 179 0.95 -5.56 -20.59
CA LYS A 179 1.72 -4.36 -20.21
C LYS A 179 1.47 -3.15 -21.12
N LYS A 180 0.69 -3.32 -22.18
CA LYS A 180 0.31 -2.28 -23.14
C LYS A 180 -1.21 -2.22 -23.26
N THR A 181 -1.73 -1.04 -23.59
CA THR A 181 -3.17 -0.89 -23.89
C THR A 181 -3.48 -1.45 -25.28
N ALA A 182 -4.74 -1.81 -25.53
CA ALA A 182 -5.14 -2.28 -26.85
C ALA A 182 -4.90 -1.19 -27.92
N LYS A 183 -5.19 0.07 -27.59
CA LYS A 183 -4.91 1.21 -28.48
C LYS A 183 -3.42 1.35 -28.79
N ALA A 184 -2.55 1.20 -27.79
CA ALA A 184 -1.10 1.25 -28.00
C ALA A 184 -0.61 0.08 -28.87
N ALA A 185 -1.09 -1.14 -28.60
CA ALA A 185 -0.74 -2.32 -29.39
C ALA A 185 -1.19 -2.19 -30.85
N MET A 186 -2.37 -1.61 -31.11
CA MET A 186 -2.86 -1.36 -32.47
C MET A 186 -2.01 -0.32 -33.21
N ARG A 187 -1.63 0.78 -32.55
CA ARG A 187 -0.75 1.80 -33.16
C ARG A 187 0.61 1.25 -33.54
N GLU A 188 1.18 0.38 -32.70
CA GLU A 188 2.46 -0.27 -32.97
C GLU A 188 2.36 -1.22 -34.17
N ALA A 189 1.29 -2.00 -34.28
CA ALA A 189 1.05 -2.89 -35.41
C ALA A 189 0.82 -2.13 -36.74
N ASP A 190 0.14 -0.98 -36.68
CA ASP A 190 -0.10 -0.12 -37.85
C ASP A 190 1.21 0.52 -38.35
N LEU A 191 2.08 0.95 -37.43
CA LEU A 191 3.41 1.47 -37.79
C LEU A 191 4.32 0.40 -38.39
N SER A 192 4.31 -0.84 -37.87
CA SER A 192 5.10 -1.92 -38.47
C SER A 192 4.67 -2.28 -39.89
N ALA A 193 3.38 -2.10 -40.22
CA ALA A 193 2.88 -2.35 -41.57
C ALA A 193 3.32 -1.30 -42.60
N LEU A 194 3.81 -0.13 -42.13
CA LEU A 194 4.35 0.93 -42.98
C LEU A 194 5.85 0.76 -43.26
N ASP A 195 6.60 0.15 -42.34
CA ASP A 195 8.04 -0.13 -42.49
C ASP A 195 8.32 -1.30 -43.48
N ASP A 196 7.33 -2.16 -43.75
CA ASP A 196 7.43 -3.29 -44.69
C ASP A 196 7.21 -2.87 -46.18
N LEU A 197 7.11 -1.57 -46.48
CA LEU A 197 6.85 -1.03 -47.82
C LEU A 197 8.08 -0.40 -48.51
N ASP A 198 9.28 -0.51 -47.92
CA ASP A 198 10.57 -0.07 -48.50
C ASP A 198 11.44 -1.26 -48.93
#